data_AF-A0A813XN66-F1
#
_entry.id   AF-A0A813XN66-F1
#
_cell.length_a   1.000
_cell.length_b   1.000
_cell.length_c   1.000
_cell.angle_alpha   90.00
_cell.angle_beta   90.00
_cell.angle_gamma   90.00
#
_symmetry.space_group_name_H-M   'P 1'
#
loop_
_entity.id
_entity.type
_entity.pdbx_description
1 polymer ?
#
loop_
_entity_poly.entity_id
_entity_poly.type
_entity_poly.pdbx_seq_one_letter_code
_entity_poly.pdbx_strand_id
1 'polypeptide(L)'
;MIEIDRNRKEKKIDMNQNSARHHEMPSVSKPLHNTQIVEDKKVLKATYQAKSDHRLPSNIEQWTVDDVQQFFIKQQLENFLPICSQMKGTRLLALYKMCMTNSPTMLQSLNNELTTMEKHGERNVIGIAEYLQFLEDIKPFVPISNEKSDVTVPRSSLCTLL
;
A
#
# COMPACT_ATOMS: atom_id res chain seq x y z
N MET A 1 29.29 -39.41 35.89
CA MET A 1 28.07 -40.15 35.50
C MET A 1 27.00 -39.09 35.30
N ILE A 2 26.69 -38.72 34.05
CA ILE A 2 25.83 -37.57 33.72
C ILE A 2 24.59 -38.13 33.03
N GLU A 3 23.46 -37.99 33.71
CA GLU A 3 22.16 -38.54 33.33
C GLU A 3 21.41 -37.50 32.49
N ILE A 4 21.12 -37.85 31.23
CA ILE A 4 20.42 -37.01 30.27
C ILE A 4 18.95 -37.43 30.32
N ASP A 5 18.09 -36.60 30.92
CA ASP A 5 16.66 -36.83 30.93
C ASP A 5 15.95 -36.07 29.80
N ARG A 6 15.52 -36.84 28.79
CA ARG A 6 14.71 -36.40 27.65
C ARG A 6 13.24 -36.45 28.04
N ASN A 7 12.60 -35.29 28.23
CA ASN A 7 11.15 -35.22 28.37
C ASN A 7 10.50 -34.65 27.10
N ARG A 8 10.21 -35.55 26.13
CA ARG A 8 9.46 -35.27 24.90
C ARG A 8 8.02 -35.72 25.11
N LYS A 9 7.10 -34.78 25.37
CA LYS A 9 5.66 -35.09 25.45
C LYS A 9 5.10 -35.31 24.04
N GLU A 10 4.48 -36.46 23.86
CA GLU A 10 3.85 -36.93 22.63
C GLU A 10 2.50 -36.24 22.39
N LYS A 11 2.26 -35.92 21.12
CA LYS A 11 1.07 -35.29 20.57
C LYS A 11 0.10 -36.41 20.16
N LYS A 12 -1.02 -36.60 20.88
CA LYS A 12 -2.15 -37.42 20.41
C LYS A 12 -3.11 -36.52 19.63
N ILE A 13 -3.27 -36.79 18.35
CA ILE A 13 -4.34 -36.25 17.50
C ILE A 13 -5.27 -37.44 17.25
N ASP A 14 -6.44 -37.40 17.86
CA ASP A 14 -7.48 -38.38 17.60
C ASP A 14 -8.20 -38.05 16.29
N MET A 15 -8.23 -39.07 15.46
CA MET A 15 -8.87 -39.21 14.17
C MET A 15 -10.22 -39.89 14.42
N ASN A 16 -11.35 -39.32 13.99
CA ASN A 16 -12.55 -40.14 13.77
C ASN A 16 -13.48 -39.61 12.67
N GLN A 17 -14.16 -40.58 12.09
CA GLN A 17 -14.67 -40.72 10.73
C GLN A 17 -16.13 -40.27 10.55
N ASN A 18 -16.45 -39.98 9.29
CA ASN A 18 -17.67 -40.33 8.55
C ASN A 18 -19.06 -40.10 9.18
N SER A 19 -19.86 -39.29 8.50
CA SER A 19 -21.26 -39.66 8.29
C SER A 19 -21.75 -39.21 6.92
N ALA A 20 -21.94 -40.20 6.05
CA ALA A 20 -22.62 -40.09 4.77
C ALA A 20 -24.14 -40.22 5.00
N ARG A 21 -24.93 -39.32 4.39
CA ARG A 21 -26.31 -39.61 4.03
C ARG A 21 -26.62 -39.06 2.64
N HIS A 22 -26.74 -40.02 1.72
CA HIS A 22 -27.52 -39.90 0.50
C HIS A 22 -28.97 -39.59 0.84
N HIS A 23 -29.59 -38.65 0.13
CA HIS A 23 -31.00 -38.72 -0.22
C HIS A 23 -31.20 -38.11 -1.60
N GLU A 24 -31.69 -38.95 -2.52
CA GLU A 24 -32.11 -38.61 -3.88
C GLU A 24 -33.42 -37.82 -3.91
N MET A 25 -33.67 -37.27 -5.10
CA MET A 25 -34.60 -36.19 -5.48
C MET A 25 -36.11 -36.51 -5.37
N PRO A 26 -36.98 -35.50 -5.60
CA PRO A 26 -37.59 -35.46 -6.93
C PRO A 26 -37.65 -34.08 -7.60
N SER A 27 -37.60 -34.13 -8.93
CA SER A 27 -37.82 -33.03 -9.87
C SER A 27 -39.24 -32.45 -9.77
N VAL A 28 -39.33 -31.12 -9.74
CA VAL A 28 -40.52 -30.38 -10.19
C VAL A 28 -40.08 -29.25 -11.11
N SER A 29 -40.43 -29.40 -12.38
CA SER A 29 -40.37 -28.36 -13.41
C SER A 29 -41.49 -27.34 -13.21
N LYS A 30 -41.19 -26.06 -13.51
CA LYS A 30 -42.05 -24.98 -14.12
C LYS A 30 -41.68 -23.57 -13.56
N PRO A 31 -42.04 -22.45 -14.22
CA PRO A 31 -41.20 -21.83 -15.25
C PRO A 31 -40.92 -20.34 -14.96
N LEU A 32 -40.05 -19.77 -15.80
CA LEU A 32 -39.90 -18.35 -16.14
C LEU A 32 -40.49 -17.33 -15.15
N HIS A 33 -39.63 -16.62 -14.43
CA HIS A 33 -39.71 -15.16 -14.40
C HIS A 33 -38.33 -14.56 -14.58
N ASN A 34 -38.23 -13.87 -15.70
CA ASN A 34 -37.13 -13.09 -16.21
C ASN A 34 -36.93 -11.85 -15.32
N THR A 35 -35.88 -11.84 -14.51
CA THR A 35 -35.28 -10.58 -14.06
C THR A 35 -33.79 -10.69 -14.30
N GLN A 36 -33.41 -10.44 -15.55
CA GLN A 36 -32.08 -9.95 -15.88
C GLN A 36 -31.84 -8.67 -15.06
N ILE A 37 -31.26 -8.83 -13.87
CA ILE A 37 -30.51 -7.75 -13.26
C ILE A 37 -29.20 -7.73 -14.03
N VAL A 38 -29.22 -7.03 -15.17
CA VAL A 38 -28.02 -6.47 -15.76
C VAL A 38 -27.54 -5.46 -14.74
N GLU A 39 -26.69 -5.91 -13.81
CA GLU A 39 -25.83 -5.00 -13.09
C GLU A 39 -24.89 -4.42 -14.14
N ASP A 40 -25.32 -3.28 -14.71
CA ASP A 40 -24.45 -2.27 -15.26
C ASP A 40 -23.44 -1.92 -14.17
N LYS A 41 -22.39 -2.73 -14.05
CA LYS A 41 -21.13 -2.33 -13.45
C LYS A 41 -20.55 -1.30 -14.40
N LYS A 42 -21.11 -0.10 -14.28
CA LYS A 42 -20.52 1.15 -14.70
C LYS A 42 -19.22 1.25 -13.91
N VAL A 43 -18.17 0.63 -14.45
CA VAL A 43 -16.80 0.89 -14.06
C VAL A 43 -16.64 2.38 -14.29
N LEU A 44 -16.80 3.15 -13.21
CA LEU A 44 -16.43 4.54 -13.13
C LEU A 44 -14.91 4.56 -13.25
N LYS A 45 -14.39 4.33 -14.46
CA LYS A 45 -13.10 4.88 -14.88
C LYS A 45 -13.33 6.38 -14.82
N ALA A 46 -13.06 6.95 -13.64
CA ALA A 46 -12.92 8.38 -13.46
C ALA A 46 -11.91 8.82 -14.51
N THR A 47 -12.45 9.32 -15.63
CA THR A 47 -11.66 9.80 -16.73
C THR A 47 -11.20 11.16 -16.27
N TYR A 48 -10.08 11.19 -15.55
CA TYR A 48 -9.41 12.43 -15.17
C TYR A 48 -8.95 13.09 -16.47
N GLN A 49 -9.82 13.90 -17.08
CA GLN A 49 -9.45 14.79 -18.16
C GLN A 49 -8.53 15.85 -17.56
N ALA A 50 -7.22 15.60 -17.60
CA ALA A 50 -6.20 16.61 -17.36
C ALA A 50 -6.28 17.66 -18.48
N LYS A 51 -7.22 18.60 -18.36
CA LYS A 51 -7.34 19.80 -19.19
C LYS A 51 -6.79 20.99 -18.41
N SER A 52 -5.47 21.03 -18.29
CA SER A 52 -4.74 22.26 -17.97
C SER A 52 -3.25 21.95 -18.08
N ASP A 53 -2.51 22.85 -18.74
CA ASP A 53 -1.05 22.98 -18.59
C ASP A 53 -0.71 23.42 -17.16
N HIS A 54 -1.19 22.67 -16.16
CA HIS A 54 -0.96 22.95 -14.76
C HIS A 54 0.48 22.58 -14.47
N ARG A 55 1.35 23.59 -14.50
CA ARG A 55 2.70 23.49 -13.95
C ARG A 55 2.57 23.28 -12.45
N LEU A 56 3.13 22.17 -11.99
CA LEU A 56 3.24 21.89 -10.57
C LEU A 56 4.08 22.98 -9.90
N PRO A 57 3.73 23.43 -8.68
CA PRO A 57 4.57 24.36 -7.93
C PRO A 57 6.00 23.81 -7.77
N SER A 58 7.01 24.67 -7.79
CA SER A 58 8.41 24.22 -7.71
C SER A 58 8.79 23.66 -6.33
N ASN A 59 8.06 24.04 -5.26
CA ASN A 59 8.25 23.48 -3.93
C ASN A 59 7.10 22.52 -3.60
N ILE A 60 7.45 21.26 -3.38
CA ILE A 60 6.51 20.21 -3.02
C ILE A 60 5.69 20.54 -1.75
N GLU A 61 6.20 21.31 -0.80
CA GLU A 61 5.47 21.67 0.41
C GLU A 61 4.19 22.48 0.13
N GLN A 62 4.15 23.16 -1.02
CA GLN A 62 3.00 23.95 -1.46
C GLN A 62 1.96 23.13 -2.23
N TRP A 63 2.23 21.84 -2.50
CA TRP A 63 1.35 21.00 -3.29
C TRP A 63 0.07 20.67 -2.55
N THR A 64 -1.04 20.87 -3.24
CA THR A 64 -2.37 20.39 -2.84
C THR A 64 -2.51 18.89 -3.07
N VAL A 65 -3.65 18.33 -2.68
CA VAL A 65 -3.96 16.92 -2.98
C VAL A 65 -4.07 16.70 -4.49
N ASP A 66 -4.62 17.67 -5.22
CA ASP A 66 -4.77 17.59 -6.68
C ASP A 66 -3.40 17.61 -7.37
N ASP A 67 -2.48 18.49 -6.94
CA ASP A 67 -1.11 18.54 -7.46
C ASP A 67 -0.38 17.19 -7.30
N VAL A 68 -0.55 16.55 -6.13
CA VAL A 68 0.02 15.23 -5.84
C VAL A 68 -0.56 14.17 -6.79
N GLN A 69 -1.88 14.14 -6.99
CA GLN A 69 -2.51 13.20 -7.91
C GLN A 69 -2.06 13.43 -9.35
N GLN A 70 -2.03 14.70 -9.79
CA GLN A 70 -1.55 15.09 -11.13
C GLN A 70 -0.09 14.70 -11.35
N PHE A 71 0.77 14.83 -10.33
CA PHE A 71 2.16 14.37 -10.39
C PHE A 71 2.23 12.87 -10.69
N PHE A 72 1.55 12.04 -9.90
CA PHE A 72 1.59 10.58 -10.09
C PHE A 72 1.02 10.16 -11.45
N ILE A 73 -0.05 10.80 -11.92
CA ILE A 73 -0.62 10.53 -13.25
C ILE A 73 0.35 10.95 -14.36
N LYS A 74 0.95 12.14 -14.27
CA LYS A 74 1.88 12.65 -15.31
C LYS A 74 3.15 11.81 -15.42
N GLN A 75 3.63 11.26 -14.31
CA GLN A 75 4.83 10.41 -14.28
C GLN A 75 4.55 8.91 -14.50
N GLN A 76 3.30 8.52 -14.78
CA GLN A 76 2.91 7.11 -14.94
C GLN A 76 3.26 6.26 -13.69
N LEU A 77 2.98 6.83 -12.52
CA LEU A 77 3.22 6.25 -11.20
C LEU A 77 1.87 5.99 -10.49
N GLU A 78 0.84 5.57 -11.24
CA GLU A 78 -0.52 5.40 -10.74
C GLU A 78 -0.63 4.35 -9.64
N ASN A 79 0.31 3.40 -9.58
CA ASN A 79 0.40 2.38 -8.52
C ASN A 79 0.60 3.00 -7.12
N PHE A 80 1.07 4.24 -7.03
CA PHE A 80 1.18 4.98 -5.77
C PHE A 80 -0.12 5.67 -5.36
N LEU A 81 -1.07 5.88 -6.29
CA LEU A 81 -2.30 6.63 -6.01
C LEU A 81 -3.14 6.04 -4.87
N PRO A 82 -3.30 4.71 -4.71
CA PRO A 82 -4.08 4.19 -3.59
C PRO A 82 -3.55 4.66 -2.23
N ILE A 83 -2.23 4.74 -2.06
CA ILE A 83 -1.57 5.20 -0.83
C ILE A 83 -1.59 6.74 -0.75
N CYS A 84 -1.29 7.41 -1.87
CA CYS A 84 -1.00 8.84 -1.88
C CYS A 84 -2.20 9.73 -2.27
N SER A 85 -3.36 9.15 -2.61
CA SER A 85 -4.53 9.87 -3.15
C SER A 85 -5.03 11.01 -2.27
N GLN A 86 -4.83 10.95 -0.96
CA GLN A 86 -5.25 11.99 -0.01
C GLN A 86 -4.09 12.77 0.61
N MET A 87 -2.86 12.55 0.12
CA MET A 87 -1.69 13.24 0.63
C MET A 87 -1.59 14.64 0.03
N LYS A 88 -1.29 15.61 0.88
CA LYS A 88 -0.78 16.92 0.45
C LYS A 88 0.75 16.86 0.36
N GLY A 89 1.32 17.86 -0.27
CA GLY A 89 2.76 18.01 -0.49
C GLY A 89 3.66 17.76 0.72
N THR A 90 3.32 18.30 1.88
CA THR A 90 4.10 18.10 3.12
C THR A 90 4.17 16.64 3.56
N ARG A 91 3.09 15.86 3.39
CA ARG A 91 3.08 14.42 3.70
C ARG A 91 3.85 13.63 2.65
N LEU A 92 3.71 14.00 1.37
CA LEU A 92 4.47 13.37 0.29
C LEU A 92 5.98 13.59 0.47
N LEU A 93 6.40 14.79 0.89
CA LEU A 93 7.78 15.09 1.24
C LEU A 93 8.28 14.25 2.42
N ALA A 94 7.46 14.08 3.47
CA ALA A 94 7.80 13.20 4.59
C ALA A 94 7.98 11.75 4.12
N LEU A 95 7.08 11.26 3.26
CA LEU A 95 7.19 9.94 2.66
C LEU A 95 8.48 9.79 1.84
N TYR A 96 8.80 10.76 1.00
CA TYR A 96 10.07 10.79 0.25
C TYR A 96 11.28 10.72 1.18
N LYS A 97 11.32 11.53 2.25
CA LYS A 97 12.42 11.51 3.23
C LYS A 97 12.56 10.16 3.93
N MET A 98 11.45 9.50 4.26
CA MET A 98 11.47 8.14 4.82
C MET A 98 12.03 7.13 3.80
N CYS A 99 11.60 7.24 2.53
CA CYS A 99 12.11 6.42 1.44
C CYS A 99 13.63 6.57 1.24
N MET A 100 14.15 7.80 1.32
CA MET A 100 15.59 8.05 1.21
C MET A 100 16.38 7.48 2.39
N THR A 101 15.80 7.47 3.60
CA THR A 101 16.49 6.97 4.81
C THR A 101 16.54 5.45 4.87
N ASN A 102 15.48 4.75 4.43
CA ASN A 102 15.37 3.30 4.54
C ASN A 102 14.65 2.66 3.34
N SER A 103 15.21 2.85 2.15
CA SER A 103 14.60 2.51 0.85
C SER A 103 14.07 1.06 0.74
N PRO A 104 14.84 0.00 1.07
CA PRO A 104 14.37 -1.37 0.91
C PRO A 104 13.16 -1.70 1.80
N THR A 105 13.20 -1.27 3.06
CA THR A 105 12.13 -1.54 4.04
C THR A 105 10.88 -0.73 3.69
N MET A 106 11.06 0.50 3.20
CA MET A 106 9.94 1.36 2.82
C MET A 106 9.18 0.81 1.61
N LEU A 107 9.87 0.34 0.58
CA LEU A 107 9.20 -0.29 -0.57
C LEU A 107 8.35 -1.50 -0.14
N GLN A 108 8.90 -2.37 0.72
CA GLN A 108 8.15 -3.50 1.27
C GLN A 108 6.93 -3.03 2.08
N SER A 109 7.08 -1.99 2.89
CA SER A 109 6.00 -1.46 3.71
C SER A 109 4.87 -0.87 2.86
N LEU A 110 5.20 -0.15 1.79
CA LEU A 110 4.23 0.39 0.84
C LEU A 110 3.45 -0.73 0.12
N ASN A 111 4.14 -1.80 -0.29
CA ASN A 111 3.49 -2.95 -0.91
C ASN A 111 2.59 -3.74 0.06
N ASN A 112 2.97 -3.83 1.33
CA ASN A 112 2.11 -4.42 2.36
C ASN A 112 0.83 -3.59 2.58
N GLU A 113 0.97 -2.26 2.59
CA GLU A 113 -0.18 -1.35 2.72
C GLU A 113 -1.13 -1.48 1.52
N LEU A 114 -0.60 -1.52 0.29
CA LEU A 114 -1.39 -1.74 -0.93
C LEU A 114 -2.17 -3.06 -0.87
N THR A 115 -1.50 -4.13 -0.49
CA THR A 115 -2.13 -5.46 -0.35
C THR A 115 -3.27 -5.43 0.68
N THR A 116 -3.16 -4.61 1.72
CA THR A 116 -4.20 -4.46 2.75
C THR A 116 -5.40 -3.65 2.26
N MET A 117 -5.16 -2.67 1.38
CA MET A 117 -6.20 -1.83 0.79
C MET A 117 -7.02 -2.58 -0.29
N GLU A 118 -6.42 -3.56 -0.95
CA GLU A 118 -7.04 -4.28 -2.06
C GLU A 118 -7.99 -5.38 -1.61
N LYS A 119 -9.27 -5.01 -1.48
CA LYS A 119 -10.35 -5.94 -1.13
C LYS A 119 -10.90 -6.75 -2.33
N HIS A 120 -10.50 -6.46 -3.57
CA HIS A 120 -11.19 -6.94 -4.77
C HIS A 120 -10.34 -7.60 -5.86
N GLY A 121 -9.13 -8.06 -5.55
CA GLY A 121 -8.43 -9.10 -6.34
C GLY A 121 -7.58 -8.63 -7.51
N GLU A 122 -7.52 -7.34 -7.80
CA GLU A 122 -6.46 -6.76 -8.62
C GLU A 122 -5.30 -6.42 -7.69
N ARG A 123 -4.08 -6.91 -7.96
CA ARG A 123 -2.88 -6.63 -7.16
C ARG A 123 -2.13 -5.45 -7.75
N ASN A 124 -2.20 -4.29 -7.12
CA ASN A 124 -1.29 -3.19 -7.37
C ASN A 124 -0.06 -3.39 -6.48
N VAL A 125 1.06 -3.66 -7.13
CA VAL A 125 2.36 -3.78 -6.48
C VAL A 125 3.24 -2.72 -7.10
N ILE A 126 3.89 -1.91 -6.27
CA ILE A 126 4.90 -0.97 -6.70
C ILE A 126 6.17 -1.78 -7.03
N GLY A 127 6.56 -1.75 -8.30
CA GLY A 127 7.81 -2.33 -8.75
C GLY A 127 9.02 -1.53 -8.29
N ILE A 128 10.19 -2.17 -8.18
CA ILE A 128 11.44 -1.46 -7.82
C ILE A 128 11.77 -0.35 -8.82
N ALA A 129 11.48 -0.55 -10.12
CA ALA A 129 11.72 0.45 -11.15
C ALA A 129 10.84 1.71 -10.93
N GLU A 130 9.54 1.51 -10.70
CA GLU A 130 8.59 2.60 -10.42
C GLU A 130 8.95 3.33 -9.13
N TYR A 131 9.42 2.59 -8.12
CA TYR A 131 9.88 3.17 -6.88
C TYR A 131 11.10 4.06 -7.06
N LEU A 132 12.10 3.62 -7.83
CA LEU A 132 13.28 4.45 -8.13
C LEU A 132 12.91 5.64 -9.02
N GLN A 133 12.00 5.44 -9.98
CA GLN A 133 11.46 6.51 -10.82
C GLN A 133 10.80 7.60 -9.98
N PHE A 134 9.95 7.21 -9.02
CA PHE A 134 9.35 8.12 -8.05
C PHE A 134 10.41 8.98 -7.33
N LEU A 135 11.48 8.36 -6.85
CA LEU A 135 12.53 9.07 -6.10
C LEU A 135 13.30 10.07 -6.96
N GLU A 136 13.58 9.74 -8.22
CA GLU A 136 14.26 10.67 -9.12
C GLU A 136 13.33 11.80 -9.62
N ASP A 137 12.07 11.49 -9.92
CA ASP A 137 11.12 12.48 -10.46
C ASP A 137 10.65 13.50 -9.44
N ILE A 138 10.57 13.12 -8.17
CA ILE A 138 10.15 14.03 -7.09
C ILE A 138 11.28 14.96 -6.63
N LYS A 139 12.53 14.54 -6.79
CA LYS A 139 13.74 15.22 -6.32
C LYS A 139 13.86 16.69 -6.76
N PRO A 140 13.50 17.11 -7.99
CA PRO A 140 13.56 18.51 -8.40
C PRO A 140 12.62 19.43 -7.62
N PHE A 141 11.58 18.88 -6.99
CA PHE A 141 10.57 19.63 -6.23
C PHE A 141 10.87 19.67 -4.73
N VAL A 142 11.87 18.92 -4.27
CA VAL A 142 12.27 18.85 -2.87
C VAL A 142 13.12 20.08 -2.55
N PRO A 143 12.76 20.89 -1.53
CA PRO A 143 13.59 22.00 -1.10
C PRO A 143 15.00 21.50 -0.77
N ILE A 144 16.01 22.11 -1.39
CA ILE A 144 17.39 21.94 -0.96
C ILE A 144 17.48 22.63 0.39
N SER A 145 17.35 21.86 1.47
CA SER A 145 17.63 22.34 2.82
C SER A 145 19.10 22.77 2.84
N ASN A 146 19.36 24.05 2.60
CA ASN A 146 20.64 24.69 2.86
C ASN A 146 20.83 24.81 4.39
N GLU A 147 20.79 23.69 5.10
CA GLU A 147 21.19 23.63 6.50
C GLU A 147 22.72 23.67 6.55
N LYS A 148 23.28 24.87 6.35
CA LYS A 148 24.39 25.33 7.19
C LYS A 148 23.81 25.68 8.56
N SER A 149 23.26 24.69 9.24
CA SER A 149 22.86 24.78 10.63
C SER A 149 24.09 24.33 11.42
N ASP A 150 24.85 25.31 11.89
CA ASP A 150 25.95 25.19 12.83
C ASP A 150 25.39 24.60 14.15
N VAL A 151 25.16 23.29 14.18
CA VAL A 151 24.70 22.58 15.36
C VAL A 151 25.93 22.14 16.13
N THR A 152 26.35 23.02 17.03
CA THR A 152 27.16 22.68 18.19
C THR A 152 26.50 21.49 18.90
N VAL A 153 27.07 20.30 18.72
CA VAL A 153 26.61 19.06 19.36
C VAL A 153 26.77 19.19 20.87
N PRO A 154 25.70 19.19 21.68
CA PRO A 154 25.86 18.93 23.10
C PRO A 154 26.01 17.42 23.25
N ARG A 155 27.22 16.98 23.60
CA ARG A 155 27.45 15.62 24.10
C ARG A 155 26.63 15.42 25.39
N SER A 156 25.96 14.27 25.44
CA SER A 156 25.47 13.58 26.65
C SER A 156 24.16 14.08 27.27
N SER A 157 23.15 13.21 27.31
CA SER A 157 22.80 12.48 28.54
C SER A 157 21.92 11.27 28.23
N LEU A 158 22.38 10.11 28.68
CA LEU A 158 21.57 8.92 28.95
C LEU A 158 20.37 9.32 29.82
N CYS A 159 19.15 9.05 29.36
CA CYS A 159 17.99 8.96 30.23
C CYS A 159 17.22 7.67 29.96
N THR A 160 17.45 6.73 30.87
CA THR A 160 16.58 5.65 31.32
C THR A 160 15.17 6.16 31.70
N LEU A 161 14.18 5.25 31.66
CA LEU A 161 12.77 5.30 32.13
C LEU A 161 11.78 5.29 30.93
N LEU A 162 10.99 4.25 30.66
CA LEU A 162 10.51 3.07 31.41
C LEU A 162 10.51 1.84 30.51
#